data_AF-A0A1G6BU10-F1
#
_entry.id   AF-A0A1G6BU10-F1
#
_cell.length_a   1.000
_cell.length_b   1.000
_cell.length_c   1.000
_cell.angle_alpha   90.00
_cell.angle_beta   90.00
_cell.angle_gamma   90.00
#
_symmetry.space_group_name_H-M   'P 1'
#
loop_
_entity.id
_entity.type
_entity.pdbx_description
1 polymer ?
#
loop_
_entity_poly.entity_id
_entity_poly.type
_entity_poly.pdbx_seq_one_letter_code
_entity_poly.pdbx_strand_id
1 'polypeptide(L)'
;MKDISLFMGLMDFIPVILFAITTIMLMRDFYYKMSKGAFALFSMGTLDIVCAGGLKALYKVLYGAGICDFQALSQMFFPLQSIGFLVTGVACIAMIYHKQGNTLYSAVPPIFAGTFVFVFSMCFGLGMICYSLCVLAKRLNKKFTIVAFLLNFILCLGMGYLSSKDFAQASINWAAQCINIVSQGCLLLGVVSLHKAGLADLVIER
;
A
#
# COMPACT_ATOMS: atom_id res chain seq x y z
N MET A 1 -10.99 -13.55 -25.09
CA MET A 1 -9.61 -13.68 -24.56
C MET A 1 -9.32 -12.41 -23.78
N LYS A 2 -8.65 -12.46 -22.63
CA LYS A 2 -8.26 -11.24 -21.93
C LYS A 2 -7.13 -10.58 -22.72
N ASP A 3 -7.22 -9.29 -23.03
CA ASP A 3 -6.18 -8.55 -23.77
C ASP A 3 -5.01 -8.16 -22.84
N ILE A 4 -4.47 -9.15 -22.10
CA ILE A 4 -3.35 -8.97 -21.18
C ILE A 4 -2.07 -9.29 -21.93
N SER A 5 -1.25 -8.27 -22.21
CA SER A 5 0.06 -8.46 -22.84
C SER A 5 1.15 -8.76 -21.81
N LEU A 6 2.20 -9.46 -22.24
CA LEU A 6 3.42 -9.67 -21.44
C LEU A 6 3.98 -8.34 -20.90
N PHE A 7 4.03 -7.33 -21.75
CA PHE A 7 4.54 -6.00 -21.42
C PHE A 7 3.72 -5.32 -20.31
N MET A 8 2.40 -5.49 -20.35
CA MET A 8 1.50 -5.01 -19.31
C MET A 8 1.78 -5.68 -17.96
N GLY A 9 2.09 -6.97 -17.93
CA GLY A 9 2.53 -7.67 -16.71
C GLY A 9 3.85 -7.14 -16.15
N LEU A 10 4.81 -6.83 -17.02
CA LEU A 10 6.10 -6.25 -16.60
C LEU A 10 5.95 -4.85 -16.00
N MET A 11 5.09 -4.02 -16.60
CA MET A 11 4.82 -2.66 -16.10
C MET A 11 4.16 -2.65 -14.72
N ASP A 12 3.40 -3.69 -14.35
CA ASP A 12 2.81 -3.83 -13.01
C ASP A 12 3.88 -3.99 -11.90
N PHE A 13 5.12 -4.37 -12.22
CA PHE A 13 6.20 -4.40 -11.23
C PHE A 13 6.69 -3.01 -10.82
N ILE A 14 6.54 -2.00 -11.67
CA ILE A 14 6.97 -0.62 -11.36
C ILE A 14 6.31 -0.09 -10.09
N PRO A 15 4.95 -0.04 -9.97
CA PRO A 15 4.32 0.43 -8.75
C PRO A 15 4.64 -0.46 -7.54
N VAL A 16 4.83 -1.77 -7.73
CA VAL A 16 5.22 -2.69 -6.64
C VAL A 16 6.60 -2.34 -6.09
N ILE A 17 7.58 -2.07 -6.97
CA ILE A 17 8.93 -1.67 -6.57
C ILE A 17 8.90 -0.30 -5.89
N LEU A 18 8.17 0.68 -6.44
CA LEU A 18 8.03 2.00 -5.82
C LEU A 18 7.45 1.92 -4.40
N PHE A 19 6.41 1.09 -4.23
CA PHE A 19 5.82 0.84 -2.92
C PHE A 19 6.79 0.09 -1.99
N ALA A 20 7.51 -0.92 -2.48
CA ALA A 20 8.50 -1.65 -1.69
C ALA A 20 9.64 -0.74 -1.17
N ILE A 21 10.14 0.17 -2.02
CA ILE A 21 11.15 1.16 -1.60
C ILE A 21 10.56 2.07 -0.51
N THR A 22 9.33 2.56 -0.72
CA THR A 22 8.62 3.40 0.26
C THR A 22 8.48 2.69 1.61
N THR A 23 8.05 1.44 1.63
CA THR A 23 7.83 0.70 2.87
C THR A 23 9.13 0.38 3.58
N ILE A 24 10.20 0.02 2.86
CA ILE A 24 11.53 -0.18 3.45
C ILE A 24 12.04 1.10 4.14
N MET A 25 11.84 2.26 3.50
CA MET A 25 12.21 3.55 4.12
C MET A 25 11.39 3.82 5.39
N LEU A 26 10.07 3.63 5.33
CA LEU A 26 9.21 3.82 6.49
C LEU A 26 9.52 2.83 7.62
N MET A 27 9.85 1.57 7.32
CA MET A 27 10.26 0.58 8.33
C MET A 27 11.49 1.07 9.09
N ARG A 28 12.48 1.64 8.39
CA ARG A 28 13.68 2.20 9.03
C ARG A 28 13.33 3.41 9.90
N ASP A 29 12.54 4.33 9.38
CA ASP A 29 12.18 5.56 10.09
C ASP A 29 11.24 5.31 11.29
N PHE A 30 10.40 4.27 11.23
CA PHE A 30 9.42 3.95 12.28
C PHE A 30 9.94 2.97 13.33
N TYR A 31 11.08 2.30 13.11
CA TYR A 31 11.58 1.23 13.97
C TYR A 31 11.66 1.64 15.46
N TYR A 32 12.22 2.82 15.74
CA TYR A 32 12.35 3.33 17.12
C TYR A 32 11.13 4.12 17.61
N LYS A 33 10.13 4.35 16.75
CA LYS A 33 8.93 5.14 17.07
C LYS A 33 7.74 4.27 17.43
N MET A 34 7.65 3.08 16.84
CA MET A 34 6.59 2.12 17.10
C MET A 34 6.92 1.21 18.28
N SER A 35 5.89 0.70 18.98
CA SER A 35 6.08 -0.44 19.87
C SER A 35 6.39 -1.69 19.05
N LYS A 36 6.98 -2.73 19.67
CA LYS A 36 7.30 -3.99 18.96
C LYS A 36 6.09 -4.60 18.26
N GLY A 37 4.92 -4.57 18.90
CA GLY A 37 3.66 -5.05 18.31
C GLY A 37 3.21 -4.21 17.12
N ALA A 38 3.21 -2.88 17.24
CA ALA A 38 2.84 -2.00 16.14
C ALA A 38 3.81 -2.12 14.96
N PHE A 39 5.11 -2.24 15.22
CA PHE A 39 6.12 -2.43 14.18
C PHE A 39 5.96 -3.78 13.46
N ALA A 40 5.64 -4.84 14.19
CA ALA A 40 5.37 -6.15 13.60
C ALA A 40 4.15 -6.11 12.69
N LEU A 41 3.05 -5.47 13.13
CA LEU A 41 1.85 -5.27 12.31
C LEU A 41 2.15 -4.41 11.08
N PHE A 42 2.88 -3.30 11.24
CA PHE A 42 3.30 -2.45 10.13
C PHE A 42 4.14 -3.24 9.11
N SER A 43 5.11 -4.02 9.58
CA SER A 43 6.02 -4.78 8.71
C SER A 43 5.30 -5.92 8.00
N MET A 44 4.49 -6.68 8.72
CA MET A 44 3.66 -7.73 8.13
C MET A 44 2.72 -7.14 7.06
N GLY A 45 1.97 -6.09 7.40
CA GLY A 45 0.97 -5.54 6.50
C GLY A 45 1.58 -4.93 5.23
N THR A 46 2.74 -4.29 5.34
CA THR A 46 3.45 -3.75 4.18
C THR A 46 4.06 -4.85 3.31
N LEU A 47 4.56 -5.94 3.90
CA LEU A 47 5.00 -7.13 3.16
C LEU A 47 3.83 -7.80 2.44
N ASP A 48 2.66 -7.93 3.07
CA ASP A 48 1.47 -8.50 2.45
C ASP A 48 1.04 -7.70 1.21
N ILE A 49 1.08 -6.36 1.26
CA ILE A 49 0.76 -5.51 0.10
C ILE A 49 1.78 -5.71 -1.03
N VAL A 50 3.07 -5.76 -0.71
CA VAL A 50 4.14 -5.99 -1.71
C VAL A 50 3.97 -7.37 -2.35
N CYS A 51 3.77 -8.41 -1.54
CA CYS A 51 3.54 -9.78 -1.99
C CYS A 51 2.28 -9.87 -2.86
N ALA A 52 1.17 -9.26 -2.46
CA ALA A 52 -0.04 -9.21 -3.27
C ALA A 52 0.24 -8.62 -4.65
N GLY A 53 0.87 -7.44 -4.71
CA GLY A 53 1.21 -6.78 -5.96
C GLY A 53 2.14 -7.62 -6.84
N GLY A 54 3.19 -8.21 -6.25
CA GLY A 54 4.13 -9.08 -6.93
C GLY A 54 3.47 -10.33 -7.52
N LEU A 55 2.60 -11.00 -6.77
CA LEU A 55 1.86 -12.18 -7.24
C LEU A 55 0.91 -11.83 -8.40
N LYS A 56 0.25 -10.67 -8.35
CA LYS A 56 -0.61 -10.21 -9.44
C LYS A 56 0.18 -9.86 -10.70
N ALA A 57 1.31 -9.18 -10.56
CA ALA A 57 2.19 -8.87 -11.68
C ALA A 57 2.74 -10.15 -12.33
N LEU A 58 3.19 -11.10 -11.49
CA LEU A 58 3.67 -12.42 -11.93
C LEU A 58 2.57 -13.19 -12.68
N TYR A 59 1.34 -13.21 -12.16
CA TYR A 59 0.19 -13.80 -12.86
C TYR A 59 0.02 -13.22 -14.27
N LYS A 60 0.05 -11.90 -14.42
CA LYS A 60 -0.10 -11.25 -15.73
C LYS A 60 1.05 -11.57 -16.68
N VAL A 61 2.28 -11.69 -16.18
CA VAL A 61 3.43 -12.11 -16.99
C VAL A 61 3.26 -13.55 -17.49
N LEU A 62 2.89 -14.48 -16.60
CA LEU A 62 2.68 -15.89 -16.95
C LEU A 62 1.53 -16.07 -17.94
N TYR A 63 0.43 -15.33 -17.73
CA TYR A 63 -0.73 -15.34 -18.62
C TYR A 63 -0.40 -14.72 -19.98
N GLY A 64 0.25 -13.54 -19.99
CA GLY A 64 0.62 -12.81 -21.21
C GLY A 64 1.73 -13.49 -22.03
N ALA A 65 2.55 -14.35 -21.41
CA ALA A 65 3.52 -15.21 -22.09
C ALA A 65 2.89 -16.49 -22.68
N GLY A 66 1.60 -16.75 -22.44
CA GLY A 66 0.93 -17.97 -22.89
C GLY A 66 1.38 -19.25 -22.17
N ILE A 67 2.03 -19.12 -21.00
CA ILE A 67 2.56 -20.29 -20.26
C ILE A 67 1.44 -21.01 -19.51
N CYS A 68 0.75 -20.33 -18.58
CA CYS A 68 -0.32 -20.91 -17.74
C CYS A 68 -1.26 -19.82 -17.16
N ASP A 69 -2.56 -20.12 -17.02
CA ASP A 69 -3.55 -19.29 -16.33
C ASP A 69 -3.72 -19.69 -14.86
N PHE A 70 -2.74 -19.32 -14.01
CA PHE A 70 -2.82 -19.58 -12.56
C PHE A 70 -3.71 -18.57 -11.84
N GLN A 71 -5.04 -18.75 -11.95
CA GLN A 71 -6.02 -17.83 -11.35
C GLN A 71 -5.86 -17.64 -9.84
N ALA A 72 -5.34 -18.65 -9.12
CA ALA A 72 -5.06 -18.57 -7.69
C ALA A 72 -4.14 -17.38 -7.33
N LEU A 73 -3.11 -17.09 -8.14
CA LEU A 73 -2.21 -15.96 -7.90
C LEU A 73 -2.96 -14.62 -7.98
N SER A 74 -3.87 -14.49 -8.93
CA SER A 74 -4.70 -13.29 -9.08
C SER A 74 -5.74 -13.16 -7.97
N GLN A 75 -6.28 -14.28 -7.47
CA GLN A 75 -7.30 -14.28 -6.42
C GLN A 75 -6.71 -13.94 -5.05
N MET A 76 -5.46 -14.32 -4.78
CA MET A 76 -4.75 -13.97 -3.53
C MET A 76 -4.47 -12.48 -3.39
N PHE A 77 -4.38 -11.73 -4.50
CA PHE A 77 -4.13 -10.29 -4.49
C PHE A 77 -5.06 -9.54 -3.53
N PHE A 78 -6.36 -9.80 -3.65
CA PHE A 78 -7.37 -8.97 -3.00
C PHE A 78 -7.42 -9.16 -1.47
N PRO A 79 -7.43 -10.40 -0.94
CA PRO A 79 -7.31 -10.63 0.50
C PRO A 79 -6.00 -10.10 1.10
N LEU A 80 -4.85 -10.42 0.50
CA LEU A 80 -3.54 -10.00 1.04
C LEU A 80 -3.41 -8.47 1.04
N GLN A 81 -3.77 -7.82 -0.07
CA GLN A 81 -3.67 -6.37 -0.18
C GLN A 81 -4.61 -5.67 0.82
N SER A 82 -5.85 -6.16 0.94
CA SER A 82 -6.83 -5.57 1.85
C SER A 82 -6.39 -5.67 3.31
N ILE A 83 -6.01 -6.88 3.75
CA ILE A 83 -5.56 -7.11 5.12
C ILE A 83 -4.29 -6.30 5.39
N GLY A 84 -3.35 -6.32 4.43
CA GLY A 84 -2.11 -5.59 4.55
C GLY A 84 -2.32 -4.08 4.73
N PHE A 85 -3.21 -3.45 3.97
CA PHE A 85 -3.53 -2.03 4.15
C PHE A 85 -4.18 -1.74 5.49
N LEU A 86 -5.13 -2.56 5.92
CA LEU A 86 -5.82 -2.36 7.20
C LEU A 86 -4.85 -2.42 8.37
N VAL A 87 -4.05 -3.49 8.44
CA VAL A 87 -3.11 -3.72 9.55
C VAL A 87 -2.00 -2.66 9.55
N THR A 88 -1.48 -2.28 8.38
CA THR A 88 -0.52 -1.18 8.25
C THR A 88 -1.12 0.15 8.73
N GLY A 89 -2.37 0.45 8.36
CA GLY A 89 -3.07 1.66 8.78
C GLY A 89 -3.29 1.71 10.30
N VAL A 90 -3.73 0.61 10.90
CA VAL A 90 -3.89 0.49 12.36
C VAL A 90 -2.55 0.73 13.06
N ALA A 91 -1.46 0.14 12.57
CA ALA A 91 -0.13 0.35 13.13
C ALA A 91 0.33 1.82 13.05
N CYS A 92 0.06 2.49 11.93
CA CYS A 92 0.35 3.92 11.75
C CYS A 92 -0.44 4.82 12.72
N ILE A 93 -1.72 4.55 12.94
CA ILE A 93 -2.54 5.29 13.92
C ILE A 93 -2.07 5.00 15.35
N ALA A 94 -1.77 3.74 15.66
CA ALA A 94 -1.24 3.36 16.96
C ALA A 94 0.07 4.08 17.29
N MET A 95 0.94 4.29 16.29
CA MET A 95 2.16 5.07 16.45
C MET A 95 1.91 6.54 16.88
N ILE A 96 0.80 7.13 16.43
CA ILE A 96 0.47 8.53 16.73
C ILE A 96 -0.17 8.67 18.12
N TYR A 97 -1.09 7.78 18.49
CA TYR A 97 -1.97 7.98 19.64
C TYR A 97 -1.69 7.07 20.85
N HIS A 98 -1.12 5.87 20.66
CA HIS A 98 -0.89 4.94 21.77
C HIS A 98 0.52 5.07 22.31
N LYS A 99 0.70 5.25 23.63
CA LYS A 99 2.03 5.26 24.27
C LYS A 99 2.77 3.93 24.08
N GLN A 100 4.10 4.00 23.95
CA GLN A 100 4.94 2.81 23.77
C GLN A 100 4.80 1.93 25.01
N GLY A 101 4.24 0.74 24.83
CA GLY A 101 4.10 -0.28 25.88
C GLY A 101 4.50 -1.66 25.34
N ASN A 102 4.66 -2.63 26.24
CA ASN A 102 4.96 -4.04 25.92
C ASN A 102 3.74 -4.80 25.38
N THR A 103 2.90 -4.15 24.56
CA THR A 103 1.68 -4.77 24.04
C THR A 103 2.01 -5.52 22.74
N LEU A 104 2.10 -6.84 22.85
CA LEU A 104 2.10 -7.78 21.73
C LEU A 104 0.68 -7.86 21.16
N TYR A 105 0.37 -7.02 20.18
CA TYR A 105 -0.85 -7.19 19.40
C TYR A 105 -0.62 -8.31 18.37
N SER A 106 -0.94 -9.55 18.76
CA SER A 106 -1.13 -10.64 17.80
C SER A 106 -2.56 -10.54 17.29
N ALA A 107 -2.75 -9.84 16.17
CA ALA A 107 -4.03 -9.83 15.48
C ALA A 107 -3.96 -10.86 14.35
N VAL A 108 -4.59 -12.02 14.56
CA VAL A 108 -4.88 -12.93 13.45
C VAL A 108 -5.92 -12.23 12.58
N PRO A 109 -5.64 -11.95 11.30
CA PRO A 109 -6.63 -11.36 10.43
C PRO A 109 -7.81 -12.34 10.30
N PRO A 110 -9.05 -11.93 10.56
CA PRO A 110 -10.20 -12.81 10.39
C PRO A 110 -10.36 -13.16 8.91
N ILE A 111 -10.64 -14.43 8.63
CA ILE A 111 -10.93 -14.90 7.27
C ILE A 111 -12.36 -14.51 6.96
N PHE A 112 -12.54 -13.44 6.18
CA PHE A 112 -13.85 -12.95 5.77
C PHE A 112 -14.21 -13.46 4.37
N ALA A 113 -15.47 -13.87 4.18
CA ALA A 113 -16.05 -14.16 2.88
C ALA A 113 -16.97 -12.99 2.48
N GLY A 114 -16.41 -11.96 1.83
CA GLY A 114 -17.20 -10.84 1.33
C GLY A 114 -16.36 -9.74 0.68
N THR A 115 -16.61 -9.47 -0.61
CA THR A 115 -15.86 -8.47 -1.39
C THR A 115 -15.95 -7.08 -0.78
N PHE A 116 -17.09 -6.71 -0.21
CA PHE A 116 -17.31 -5.39 0.41
C PHE A 116 -16.42 -5.17 1.65
N VAL A 117 -16.24 -6.19 2.50
CA VAL A 117 -15.41 -6.09 3.72
C VAL A 117 -13.96 -5.82 3.35
N PHE A 118 -13.47 -6.47 2.30
CA PHE A 118 -12.11 -6.24 1.80
C PHE A 118 -11.94 -4.86 1.15
N VAL A 119 -12.90 -4.39 0.34
CA VAL A 119 -12.85 -3.01 -0.20
C VAL A 119 -12.84 -2.00 0.94
N PHE A 120 -13.73 -2.15 1.93
CA PHE A 120 -13.80 -1.25 3.08
C PHE A 120 -12.49 -1.25 3.86
N SER A 121 -11.96 -2.42 4.17
CA SER A 121 -10.70 -2.59 4.91
C SER A 121 -9.52 -1.95 4.18
N MET A 122 -9.45 -2.12 2.85
CA MET A 122 -8.44 -1.49 2.00
C MET A 122 -8.54 0.03 2.01
N CYS A 123 -9.73 0.59 1.75
CA CYS A 123 -9.95 2.03 1.71
C CYS A 123 -9.70 2.69 3.07
N PHE A 124 -10.20 2.07 4.15
CA PHE A 124 -10.03 2.57 5.50
C PHE A 124 -8.56 2.47 5.96
N GLY A 125 -7.91 1.33 5.69
CA GLY A 125 -6.49 1.13 5.93
C GLY A 125 -5.61 2.16 5.23
N LEU A 126 -5.83 2.35 3.92
CA LEU A 126 -5.14 3.38 3.15
C LEU A 126 -5.38 4.78 3.72
N GLY A 127 -6.62 5.10 4.08
CA GLY A 127 -6.98 6.37 4.71
C GLY A 127 -6.20 6.63 6.00
N MET A 128 -6.08 5.61 6.86
CA MET A 128 -5.29 5.67 8.10
C MET A 128 -3.80 5.89 7.85
N ILE A 129 -3.22 5.21 6.84
CA ILE A 129 -1.82 5.42 6.44
C ILE A 129 -1.62 6.87 5.97
N CYS A 130 -2.43 7.33 5.02
CA CYS A 130 -2.33 8.68 4.47
C CYS A 130 -2.53 9.76 5.54
N TYR A 131 -3.53 9.58 6.42
CA TYR A 131 -3.74 10.47 7.57
C TYR A 131 -2.49 10.56 8.44
N SER A 132 -1.92 9.40 8.80
CA SER A 132 -0.76 9.35 9.69
C SER A 132 0.46 10.03 9.08
N LEU A 133 0.71 9.79 7.79
CA LEU A 133 1.79 10.45 7.06
C LEU A 133 1.58 11.96 6.92
N CYS A 134 0.34 12.42 6.73
CA CYS A 134 0.00 13.85 6.73
C CYS A 134 0.21 14.50 8.10
N VAL A 135 -0.12 13.82 9.20
CA VAL A 135 0.16 14.31 10.56
C VAL A 135 1.66 14.46 10.77
N LEU A 136 2.46 13.47 10.35
CA LEU A 136 3.93 13.55 10.44
C LEU A 136 4.49 14.67 9.56
N ALA A 137 3.98 14.84 8.34
CA ALA A 137 4.35 15.94 7.44
C ALA A 137 4.06 17.32 8.05
N LYS A 138 2.91 17.45 8.73
CA LYS A 138 2.54 18.68 9.46
C LYS A 138 3.51 18.96 10.60
N ARG A 139 3.88 17.93 11.39
CA ARG A 139 4.87 18.08 12.48
C ARG A 139 6.25 18.51 11.96
N LEU A 140 6.63 18.08 10.76
CA LEU A 140 7.89 18.47 10.10
C LEU A 140 7.77 19.73 9.22
N ASN A 141 6.64 20.46 9.28
CA ASN A 141 6.37 21.66 8.47
C ASN A 141 6.52 21.48 6.94
N LYS A 142 6.32 20.26 6.43
CA LYS A 142 6.43 19.95 4.99
C LYS A 142 5.06 19.96 4.30
N LYS A 143 4.57 21.16 3.97
CA LYS A 143 3.25 21.36 3.34
C LYS A 143 3.11 20.69 1.97
N PHE A 144 4.16 20.72 1.15
CA PHE A 144 4.16 20.06 -0.17
C PHE A 144 4.04 18.53 -0.07
N THR A 145 4.60 17.94 0.98
CA THR A 145 4.52 16.50 1.24
C THR A 145 3.10 16.04 1.56
N ILE A 146 2.31 16.88 2.24
CA ILE A 146 0.87 16.62 2.48
C ILE A 146 0.12 16.50 1.15
N VAL A 147 0.39 17.40 0.19
CA VAL A 147 -0.25 17.37 -1.14
C VAL A 147 0.09 16.07 -1.86
N ALA A 148 1.33 15.61 -1.79
CA ALA A 148 1.73 14.33 -2.41
C ALA A 148 0.96 13.13 -1.84
N PHE A 149 0.75 13.09 -0.52
CA PHE A 149 -0.04 12.01 0.11
C PHE A 149 -1.52 12.08 -0.21
N LEU A 150 -2.10 13.28 -0.28
CA LEU A 150 -3.50 13.47 -0.70
C LEU A 150 -3.69 13.07 -2.16
N LEU A 151 -2.75 13.43 -3.04
CA LEU A 151 -2.78 13.03 -4.44
C LEU A 151 -2.68 11.50 -4.58
N ASN A 152 -1.77 10.85 -3.86
CA ASN A 152 -1.70 9.39 -3.79
C ASN A 152 -3.03 8.78 -3.31
N PHE A 153 -3.64 9.34 -2.26
CA PHE A 153 -4.92 8.83 -1.76
C PHE A 153 -6.03 8.90 -2.82
N ILE A 154 -6.17 10.05 -3.50
CA ILE A 154 -7.17 10.26 -4.55
C ILE A 154 -6.94 9.33 -5.75
N LEU A 155 -5.68 9.17 -6.18
CA LEU A 155 -5.34 8.28 -7.30
C LEU A 155 -5.61 6.81 -6.97
N CYS A 156 -5.30 6.37 -5.75
CA CYS A 156 -5.66 5.03 -5.27
C CYS A 156 -7.18 4.81 -5.21
N LEU A 157 -7.98 5.80 -4.77
CA LEU A 157 -9.45 5.72 -4.85
C LEU A 157 -9.93 5.66 -6.30
N GLY A 158 -9.30 6.44 -7.19
CA GLY A 158 -9.54 6.39 -8.64
C GLY A 158 -9.29 4.99 -9.22
N MET A 159 -8.27 4.27 -8.74
CA MET A 159 -8.08 2.86 -9.09
C MET A 159 -9.20 1.96 -8.59
N GLY A 160 -9.75 2.21 -7.40
CA GLY A 160 -10.94 1.51 -6.91
C GLY A 160 -12.14 1.71 -7.83
N TYR A 161 -12.36 2.93 -8.34
CA TYR A 161 -13.37 3.17 -9.37
C TYR A 161 -13.07 2.39 -10.65
N LEU A 162 -11.83 2.44 -11.14
CA LEU A 162 -11.45 1.69 -12.34
C LEU A 162 -11.68 0.19 -12.14
N SER A 163 -11.42 -0.36 -10.95
CA SER A 163 -11.67 -1.77 -10.58
C SER A 163 -13.11 -2.26 -10.80
N SER A 164 -14.08 -1.34 -10.86
CA SER A 164 -15.49 -1.64 -11.17
C SER A 164 -15.78 -1.77 -12.67
N LYS A 165 -14.83 -1.40 -13.52
CA LYS A 165 -14.92 -1.49 -14.99
C LYS A 165 -14.33 -2.81 -15.50
N ASP A 166 -14.52 -3.08 -16.78
CA ASP A 166 -14.06 -4.32 -17.40
C ASP A 166 -12.53 -4.33 -17.63
N PHE A 167 -11.79 -5.10 -16.83
CA PHE A 167 -10.34 -5.33 -16.99
C PHE A 167 -10.01 -6.33 -18.10
N ALA A 168 -10.98 -6.83 -18.87
CA ALA A 168 -10.66 -7.49 -20.13
C ALA A 168 -10.16 -6.49 -21.18
N GLN A 169 -10.58 -5.22 -21.07
CA GLN A 169 -10.17 -4.17 -22.01
C GLN A 169 -8.74 -3.67 -21.70
N ALA A 170 -7.89 -3.64 -22.73
CA ALA A 170 -6.52 -3.17 -22.62
C ALA A 170 -6.42 -1.69 -22.18
N SER A 171 -7.33 -0.84 -22.65
CA SER A 171 -7.36 0.60 -22.32
C SER A 171 -7.55 0.86 -20.82
N ILE A 172 -8.47 0.12 -20.18
CA ILE A 172 -8.75 0.23 -18.75
C ILE A 172 -7.57 -0.26 -17.92
N ASN A 173 -6.92 -1.37 -18.34
CA ASN A 173 -5.71 -1.84 -17.67
C ASN A 173 -4.58 -0.81 -17.75
N TRP A 174 -4.31 -0.26 -18.94
CA TRP A 174 -3.27 0.75 -19.12
C TRP A 174 -3.55 2.01 -18.28
N ALA A 175 -4.79 2.48 -18.26
CA ALA A 175 -5.19 3.60 -17.41
C ALA A 175 -4.94 3.31 -15.92
N ALA A 176 -5.36 2.13 -15.46
CA ALA A 176 -5.13 1.71 -14.07
C ALA A 176 -3.63 1.63 -13.73
N GLN A 177 -2.80 1.15 -14.66
CA GLN A 177 -1.34 1.08 -14.50
C GLN A 177 -0.70 2.44 -14.38
N CYS A 178 -1.00 3.35 -15.30
CA CYS A 178 -0.46 4.71 -15.27
C CYS A 178 -0.84 5.43 -13.97
N ILE A 179 -2.11 5.31 -13.56
CA ILE A 179 -2.58 5.88 -12.30
C ILE A 179 -1.85 5.27 -11.11
N ASN A 180 -1.63 3.95 -11.09
CA ASN A 180 -0.89 3.29 -10.01
C ASN A 180 0.57 3.79 -9.93
N ILE A 181 1.26 3.87 -11.08
CA ILE A 181 2.65 4.34 -11.14
C ILE A 181 2.75 5.77 -10.60
N VAL A 182 1.87 6.66 -11.05
CA VAL A 182 1.85 8.05 -10.57
C VAL A 182 1.52 8.09 -9.07
N SER A 183 0.55 7.30 -8.62
CA SER A 183 0.17 7.24 -7.20
C SER A 183 1.33 6.79 -6.31
N GLN A 184 1.94 5.64 -6.61
CA GLN A 184 3.08 5.13 -5.83
C GLN A 184 4.30 6.04 -5.95
N GLY A 185 4.48 6.72 -7.09
CA GLY A 185 5.47 7.77 -7.25
C GLY A 185 5.24 8.94 -6.30
N CYS A 186 4.01 9.44 -6.19
CA CYS A 186 3.65 10.49 -5.23
C CYS A 186 3.88 10.05 -3.77
N LEU A 187 3.52 8.80 -3.44
CA LEU A 187 3.76 8.24 -2.11
C LEU A 187 5.26 8.20 -1.79
N LEU A 188 6.08 7.66 -2.70
CA LEU A 188 7.53 7.58 -2.54
C LEU A 188 8.15 8.97 -2.39
N LEU A 189 7.79 9.93 -3.25
CA LEU A 189 8.27 11.31 -3.16
C LEU A 189 7.91 11.95 -1.83
N GLY A 190 6.69 11.70 -1.34
CA GLY A 190 6.26 12.18 -0.03
C GLY A 190 7.11 11.58 1.10
N VAL A 191 7.33 10.27 1.09
CA VAL A 191 8.14 9.57 2.11
C VAL A 191 9.61 9.99 2.05
N VAL A 192 10.21 10.10 0.86
CA VAL A 192 11.57 10.61 0.68
C VAL A 192 11.70 12.03 1.24
N SER A 193 10.69 12.88 1.03
CA SER A 193 10.66 14.22 1.59
C SER A 193 10.55 14.23 3.11
N LEU A 194 9.81 13.29 3.72
CA LEU A 194 9.76 13.14 5.19
C LEU A 194 11.09 12.64 5.74
N HIS A 195 11.66 11.61 5.12
CA HIS A 195 12.93 11.01 5.50
C HIS A 195 14.03 12.09 5.54
N LYS A 196 14.17 12.87 4.45
CA LYS A 196 15.10 14.01 4.37
C LYS A 196 14.81 15.14 5.36
N ALA A 197 13.57 15.24 5.85
CA ALA A 197 13.18 16.24 6.84
C ALA A 197 13.49 15.83 8.28
N GLY A 198 14.13 14.68 8.49
CA GLY A 198 14.45 14.17 9.83
C GLY A 198 13.30 13.38 10.44
N LEU A 199 12.50 12.67 9.62
CA LEU A 199 11.45 11.79 10.15
C LEU A 199 12.03 10.81 11.18
N ALA A 200 13.19 10.20 10.92
CA ALA A 200 13.87 9.30 11.85
C ALA A 200 14.13 9.93 13.24
N ASP A 201 14.42 11.22 13.29
CA ASP A 201 14.76 11.94 14.54
C ASP A 201 13.53 12.57 15.24
N LEU A 202 12.39 12.63 14.56
CA LEU A 202 11.17 13.25 15.11
C LEU A 202 10.66 12.52 16.35
N VAL A 203 10.67 13.18 17.51
CA VAL A 203 10.02 12.66 18.72
C VAL A 203 8.51 12.88 18.60
N ILE A 204 7.75 11.80 18.68
CA ILE A 204 6.28 11.86 18.68
C ILE A 204 5.85 12.12 20.12
N GLU A 205 5.62 13.39 20.48
CA GLU A 205 4.90 13.73 21.72
C GLU A 205 3.47 13.16 21.62
N ARG A 206 3.08 12.39 22.64
CA ARG A 206 1.84 11.61 22.74
C ARG A 206 1.03 12.01 23.97
#